data_AF-A0A4P9XXT1-F1
#
_entry.id   AF-A0A4P9XXT1-F1
#
_cell.length_a   1.000
_cell.length_b   1.000
_cell.length_c   1.000
_cell.angle_alpha   90.00
_cell.angle_beta   90.00
_cell.angle_gamma   90.00
#
_symmetry.space_group_name_H-M   'P 1'
#
loop_
_entity.id
_entity.type
_entity.pdbx_description
1 polymer ?
#
loop_
_entity_poly.entity_id
_entity_poly.type
_entity_poly.pdbx_seq_one_letter_code
_entity_poly.pdbx_strand_id
1 'polypeptide(L)'
;MDQFTSLHARFGQASGGTRAMLLTTYLKWSHLFTDLAEPLGRVFRLQAHSLDVELQQRACEYLALMGHPDLLATVCEEMPPFPQDKQSVLMNRVIGTLEDWMGGEGGGGEDRRTWVIGGREANEGRR
;
A
#
# COMPACT_ATOMS: atom_id res chain seq x y z
N MET A 1 -13.21 -15.00 -14.28
CA MET A 1 -12.15 -14.79 -15.30
C MET A 1 -12.07 -13.33 -15.76
N ASP A 2 -13.17 -12.65 -16.04
CA ASP A 2 -13.15 -11.29 -16.62
C ASP A 2 -12.34 -10.25 -15.83
N GLN A 3 -12.48 -10.23 -14.49
CA GLN A 3 -11.76 -9.27 -13.65
C GLN A 3 -10.23 -9.39 -13.77
N PHE A 4 -9.70 -10.62 -13.82
CA PHE A 4 -8.27 -10.87 -13.98
C PHE A 4 -7.78 -10.41 -15.35
N THR A 5 -8.47 -10.81 -16.42
CA THR A 5 -8.10 -10.43 -17.78
C THR A 5 -8.11 -8.91 -17.97
N SER A 6 -9.12 -8.21 -17.44
CA SER A 6 -9.22 -6.75 -17.54
C SER A 6 -8.08 -6.03 -16.83
N LEU A 7 -7.71 -6.44 -15.61
CA LEU A 7 -6.58 -5.83 -14.89
C LEU A 7 -5.24 -6.21 -15.55
N HIS A 8 -5.05 -7.47 -15.92
CA HIS A 8 -3.80 -7.95 -16.46
C HIS A 8 -3.47 -7.36 -17.84
N ALA A 9 -4.49 -7.07 -18.66
CA ALA A 9 -4.33 -6.36 -19.93
C ALA A 9 -3.64 -4.98 -19.78
N ARG A 10 -3.75 -4.34 -18.60
CA ARG A 10 -3.12 -3.05 -18.30
C ARG A 10 -1.81 -3.17 -17.52
N PHE A 11 -1.47 -4.37 -17.03
CA PHE A 11 -0.31 -4.59 -16.16
C PHE A 11 1.00 -4.11 -16.80
N GLY A 12 1.25 -4.44 -18.07
CA GLY A 12 2.48 -4.06 -18.77
C GLY A 12 2.64 -2.56 -19.05
N GLN A 13 1.53 -1.80 -19.08
CA GLN A 13 1.53 -0.35 -19.33
C GLN A 13 1.57 0.48 -18.02
N ALA A 14 1.40 -0.18 -16.87
CA ALA A 14 1.30 0.48 -15.59
C ALA A 14 2.68 0.80 -14.99
N SER A 15 2.73 1.81 -14.12
CA SER A 15 3.95 2.18 -13.39
C SER A 15 4.45 1.03 -12.49
N GLY A 16 5.72 1.07 -12.08
CA GLY A 16 6.29 0.10 -11.12
C GLY A 16 5.45 -0.05 -9.85
N GLY A 17 5.10 1.08 -9.21
CA GLY A 17 4.26 1.07 -8.01
C GLY A 17 2.86 0.49 -8.25
N THR A 18 2.24 0.77 -9.40
CA THR A 18 0.94 0.17 -9.76
C THR A 18 1.05 -1.32 -9.99
N ARG A 19 2.10 -1.78 -10.69
CA ARG A 19 2.36 -3.22 -10.89
C ARG A 19 2.58 -3.92 -9.55
N ALA A 20 3.31 -3.31 -8.62
CA ALA A 20 3.52 -3.85 -7.28
C ALA A 20 2.18 -4.00 -6.51
N MET A 21 1.30 -3.01 -6.59
CA MET A 21 -0.06 -3.11 -6.03
C MET A 21 -0.88 -4.23 -6.69
N LEU A 22 -0.80 -4.36 -8.02
CA LEU A 22 -1.49 -5.43 -8.75
C LEU A 22 -0.99 -6.82 -8.34
N LEU A 23 0.30 -7.01 -8.09
CA LEU A 23 0.83 -8.28 -7.57
C LEU A 23 0.20 -8.64 -6.22
N THR A 24 0.01 -7.66 -5.32
CA THR A 24 -0.68 -7.90 -4.04
C THR A 24 -2.15 -8.27 -4.26
N THR A 25 -2.83 -7.62 -5.21
CA THR A 25 -4.20 -7.98 -5.59
C THR A 25 -4.27 -9.42 -6.12
N TYR A 26 -3.30 -9.81 -6.95
CA TYR A 26 -3.18 -11.17 -7.48
C TYR A 26 -2.98 -12.20 -6.37
N LEU A 27 -2.17 -11.90 -5.35
CA LEU A 27 -2.01 -12.80 -4.21
C LEU A 27 -3.35 -13.03 -3.50
N LYS A 28 -4.10 -11.95 -3.22
CA LYS A 28 -5.42 -12.05 -2.59
C LYS A 28 -6.41 -12.85 -3.44
N TRP A 29 -6.38 -12.68 -4.76
CA TRP A 29 -7.20 -13.50 -5.67
C TRP A 29 -6.80 -14.96 -5.70
N SER A 30 -5.52 -15.29 -5.57
CA SER A 30 -5.09 -16.69 -5.49
C SER A 30 -5.63 -17.41 -4.25
N HIS A 31 -5.82 -16.67 -3.15
CA HIS A 31 -6.46 -17.17 -1.93
C HIS A 31 -7.99 -17.30 -2.08
N LEU A 32 -8.65 -16.29 -2.66
CA LEU A 32 -10.11 -16.25 -2.80
C LEU A 32 -10.66 -17.14 -3.92
N PHE A 33 -9.88 -17.33 -5.00
CA PHE A 33 -10.31 -18.02 -6.21
C PHE A 33 -9.26 -19.06 -6.64
N THR A 34 -9.48 -20.32 -6.26
CA THR A 34 -8.58 -21.43 -6.59
C THR A 34 -8.39 -21.60 -8.10
N ASP A 35 -9.40 -21.29 -8.91
CA ASP A 35 -9.36 -21.37 -10.37
C ASP A 35 -8.34 -20.40 -11.01
N LEU A 36 -8.01 -19.31 -10.31
CA LEU A 36 -7.03 -18.33 -10.77
C LEU A 36 -5.61 -18.62 -10.29
N ALA A 37 -5.42 -19.59 -9.37
CA ALA A 37 -4.12 -19.84 -8.77
C ALA A 37 -3.03 -20.18 -9.80
N GLU A 38 -3.33 -21.04 -10.78
CA GLU A 38 -2.34 -21.44 -11.79
C GLU A 38 -1.97 -20.29 -12.75
N PRO A 39 -2.93 -19.53 -13.34
CA PRO A 39 -2.62 -18.33 -14.10
C PRO A 39 -1.83 -17.27 -13.33
N LEU A 40 -2.20 -17.01 -12.07
CA LEU A 40 -1.53 -16.02 -11.23
C LEU A 40 -0.11 -16.49 -10.86
N GLY A 41 0.07 -17.78 -10.59
CA GLY A 41 1.37 -18.40 -10.38
C GLY A 41 2.32 -18.20 -11.57
N ARG A 42 1.82 -18.29 -12.82
CA ARG A 42 2.63 -17.96 -14.01
C ARG A 42 3.06 -16.50 -14.04
N VAL A 43 2.17 -15.57 -13.66
CA VAL A 43 2.50 -14.15 -13.60
C VAL A 43 3.60 -13.90 -12.56
N PHE A 44 3.51 -14.51 -11.38
CA PHE A 44 4.56 -14.37 -10.37
C PHE A 44 5.89 -14.97 -10.83
N ARG A 45 5.91 -16.14 -11.47
CA ARG A 45 7.17 -16.71 -12.02
C ARG A 45 7.83 -15.79 -13.03
N LEU A 46 7.05 -15.12 -13.87
CA LEU A 46 7.58 -14.13 -14.81
C LEU A 46 8.16 -12.91 -14.08
N GLN A 47 7.46 -12.39 -13.07
CA GLN A 47 7.90 -11.21 -12.32
C GLN A 47 9.05 -11.49 -11.34
N ALA A 48 9.26 -12.75 -10.93
CA ALA A 48 10.42 -13.18 -10.14
C ALA A 48 11.76 -12.99 -10.88
N HIS A 49 11.72 -12.77 -12.20
CA HIS A 49 12.88 -12.44 -13.03
C HIS A 49 12.86 -10.98 -13.51
N SER A 50 12.03 -10.12 -12.89
CA SER A 50 12.02 -8.69 -13.17
C SER A 50 13.33 -8.02 -12.71
N LEU A 51 13.78 -7.00 -13.44
CA LEU A 51 14.92 -6.15 -13.03
C LEU A 51 14.54 -5.18 -11.89
N ASP A 52 13.25 -4.93 -11.69
CA ASP A 52 12.73 -4.12 -10.61
C ASP A 52 12.72 -4.95 -9.32
N VAL A 53 13.53 -4.55 -8.34
CA VAL A 53 13.72 -5.26 -7.07
C VAL A 53 12.41 -5.41 -6.29
N GLU A 54 11.53 -4.41 -6.30
CA GLU A 54 10.26 -4.46 -5.58
C GLU A 54 9.31 -5.48 -6.23
N LEU A 55 9.25 -5.51 -7.56
CA LEU A 55 8.44 -6.49 -8.28
C LEU A 55 8.98 -7.91 -8.13
N GLN A 56 10.31 -8.07 -8.21
CA GLN A 56 10.98 -9.34 -8.04
C GLN A 56 10.76 -9.90 -6.64
N GLN A 57 11.02 -9.11 -5.60
CA GLN A 57 10.89 -9.54 -4.21
C GLN A 57 9.46 -9.99 -3.91
N ARG A 58 8.46 -9.17 -4.25
CA ARG A 58 7.04 -9.54 -4.08
C ARG A 58 6.69 -10.82 -4.81
N ALA A 59 7.11 -10.96 -6.07
CA ALA A 59 6.80 -12.15 -6.85
C ALA A 59 7.39 -13.43 -6.25
N CYS A 60 8.63 -13.38 -5.76
CA CYS A 60 9.28 -14.50 -5.06
C CYS A 60 8.56 -14.85 -3.74
N GLU A 61 8.26 -13.84 -2.90
CA GLU A 61 7.54 -14.05 -1.64
C GLU A 61 6.14 -14.62 -1.87
N TYR A 62 5.43 -14.11 -2.88
CA TYR A 62 4.07 -14.55 -3.21
C TYR A 62 4.05 -15.98 -3.73
N LEU A 63 5.04 -16.38 -4.54
CA LEU A 63 5.21 -17.78 -4.95
C LEU A 63 5.47 -18.70 -3.76
N ALA A 64 6.31 -18.28 -2.81
CA ALA A 64 6.56 -19.05 -1.60
C ALA A 64 5.29 -19.18 -0.73
N LEU A 65 4.55 -18.08 -0.54
CA LEU A 65 3.30 -18.05 0.22
C LEU A 65 2.22 -18.95 -0.40
N MET A 66 2.13 -19.03 -1.73
CA MET A 66 1.21 -19.94 -2.40
C MET A 66 1.48 -21.43 -2.10
N GLY A 67 2.70 -21.78 -1.68
CA GLY A 67 3.04 -23.13 -1.21
C GLY A 67 2.62 -23.42 0.23
N HIS A 68 2.17 -22.41 0.98
CA HIS A 68 1.80 -22.49 2.39
C HIS A 68 0.36 -21.96 2.60
N PRO A 69 -0.69 -22.76 2.31
CA PRO A 69 -2.07 -22.29 2.29
C PRO A 69 -2.58 -21.76 3.64
N ASP A 70 -2.18 -22.39 4.75
CA ASP A 70 -2.56 -21.95 6.10
C ASP A 70 -2.01 -20.54 6.40
N LEU A 71 -0.75 -20.30 6.05
CA LEU A 71 -0.12 -18.99 6.20
C LEU A 71 -0.71 -17.96 5.24
N LEU A 72 -1.00 -18.36 4.00
CA LEU A 72 -1.59 -17.50 2.99
C LEU A 72 -2.97 -16.97 3.45
N ALA A 73 -3.78 -17.83 4.07
CA ALA A 73 -5.08 -17.44 4.61
C ALA A 73 -4.94 -16.36 5.69
N THR A 74 -4.04 -16.56 6.66
CA THR A 74 -3.79 -15.57 7.71
C THR A 74 -3.24 -14.24 7.16
N VAL A 75 -2.32 -14.29 6.19
CA VAL A 75 -1.75 -13.07 5.57
C VAL A 75 -2.79 -12.30 4.77
N CYS A 76 -3.76 -13.00 4.17
CA CYS A 76 -4.79 -12.43 3.32
C CYS A 76 -6.11 -12.14 4.06
N GLU A 77 -6.09 -12.12 5.40
CA GLU A 77 -7.22 -11.68 6.22
C GLU A 77 -7.70 -10.26 5.87
N GLU A 78 -8.92 -9.93 6.28
CA GLU A 78 -9.50 -8.63 6.04
C GLU A 78 -8.65 -7.53 6.68
N MET A 79 -8.33 -6.50 5.88
CA MET A 79 -7.52 -5.39 6.38
C MET A 79 -8.30 -4.66 7.47
N PRO A 80 -7.69 -4.39 8.63
CA PRO A 80 -8.38 -3.66 9.69
C PRO A 80 -8.79 -2.27 9.21
N PRO A 81 -9.87 -1.71 9.76
CA PRO A 81 -10.33 -0.37 9.39
C PRO A 81 -9.24 0.66 9.72
N PHE A 82 -9.16 1.71 8.89
CA PHE A 82 -8.23 2.80 9.15
C PHE A 82 -8.56 3.50 10.48
N PRO A 83 -7.54 3.89 11.26
CA PRO A 83 -7.73 4.57 12.55
C PRO A 83 -8.39 5.95 12.35
N GLN A 84 -9.43 6.23 13.14
CA GLN A 84 -10.26 7.44 13.02
C GLN A 84 -9.68 8.65 13.78
N ASP A 85 -8.73 8.43 14.67
CA ASP A 85 -8.07 9.46 15.49
C ASP A 85 -6.99 10.24 14.70
N LYS A 86 -6.75 9.88 13.43
CA LYS A 86 -5.81 10.58 12.56
C LYS A 86 -6.51 11.73 11.83
N GLN A 87 -5.93 12.94 11.94
CA GLN A 87 -6.35 14.07 11.11
C GLN A 87 -6.06 13.83 9.62
N SER A 88 -6.81 14.51 8.76
CA SER A 88 -6.68 14.39 7.31
C SER A 88 -5.29 14.83 6.84
N VAL A 89 -4.54 13.91 6.21
CA VAL A 89 -3.23 14.23 5.60
C VAL A 89 -3.36 15.31 4.54
N LEU A 90 -4.52 15.40 3.87
CA LEU A 90 -4.79 16.45 2.89
C LEU A 90 -4.92 17.82 3.56
N MET A 91 -5.57 17.91 4.73
CA MET A 91 -5.63 19.16 5.49
C MET A 91 -4.24 19.62 5.91
N ASN A 92 -3.39 18.71 6.38
CA ASN A 92 -2.00 19.05 6.73
C ASN A 92 -1.20 19.55 5.52
N ARG A 93 -1.45 19.01 4.33
CA ARG A 93 -0.83 19.52 3.10
C ARG A 93 -1.33 20.92 2.75
N VAL A 94 -2.64 21.14 2.81
CA VAL A 94 -3.24 22.47 2.54
C VAL A 94 -2.73 23.51 3.53
N ILE A 95 -2.71 23.18 4.83
CA ILE A 95 -2.19 24.05 5.88
C ILE A 95 -0.70 24.33 5.64
N GLY A 96 0.12 23.31 5.40
CA GLY A 96 1.54 23.50 5.12
C GLY A 96 1.79 24.35 3.87
N THR A 97 0.98 24.20 2.81
CA THR A 97 1.05 25.10 1.65
C THR A 97 0.62 26.52 2.02
N LEU A 98 -0.40 26.71 2.86
CA LEU A 98 -0.82 28.05 3.26
C LEU A 98 0.25 28.75 4.10
N GLU A 99 0.87 28.03 5.03
CA GLU A 99 1.96 28.53 5.89
C GLU A 99 3.18 28.97 5.07
N ASP A 100 3.56 28.17 4.07
CA ASP A 100 4.64 28.48 3.11
C ASP A 100 4.33 29.77 2.31
N TRP A 101 3.09 29.91 1.81
CA TRP A 101 2.67 31.09 1.03
C TRP A 101 2.49 32.36 1.88
N MET A 102 2.21 32.22 3.18
CA MET A 102 2.11 33.34 4.12
C MET A 102 3.48 33.81 4.64
N GLY A 103 4.59 33.21 4.19
CA GLY A 103 5.94 33.61 4.56
C GLY A 103 6.31 33.29 6.01
N GLY A 104 5.64 32.32 6.64
CA GLY A 104 6.03 31.82 7.94
C GLY A 104 7.40 31.16 7.85
N GLU A 105 8.31 31.46 8.79
CA GLU A 105 9.59 30.76 8.90
C GLU A 105 9.33 29.25 9.04
N GLY A 106 9.45 28.54 7.93
CA GLY A 106 9.30 27.09 7.86
C GLY A 106 10.37 26.45 8.70
N GLY A 107 10.01 26.16 9.95
CA GLY A 107 10.86 25.44 10.90
C GLY A 107 11.36 24.15 10.25
N GLY A 108 12.66 24.15 9.95
CA GLY A 108 13.40 23.00 9.48
C GLY A 108 13.11 21.78 10.34
N GLY A 109 13.00 20.64 9.68
CA GLY A 109 12.41 19.43 10.24
C GLY A 109 12.96 19.03 11.60
N GLU A 110 12.04 18.78 12.52
CA GLU A 110 12.04 17.61 13.40
C GLU A 110 10.66 17.49 14.07
N ASP A 111 10.19 16.24 14.15
CA ASP A 111 8.96 15.71 14.76
C ASP A 111 7.58 16.09 14.15
N ARG A 112 7.02 15.16 13.36
CA ARG A 112 5.66 15.21 12.79
C ARG A 112 4.61 14.62 13.74
N ARG A 113 4.75 14.78 15.06
CA ARG A 113 3.63 14.51 15.98
C ARG A 113 2.58 15.58 15.74
N THR A 114 1.56 15.19 15.00
CA THR A 114 0.43 16.02 14.56
C THR A 114 -0.17 16.79 15.74
N TRP A 115 -0.03 18.11 15.69
CA TRP A 115 -0.72 19.04 16.57
C TRP A 115 -2.22 18.84 16.41
N VAL A 116 -2.93 18.67 17.53
CA VAL A 116 -4.40 18.71 17.52
C VAL A 116 -4.81 20.17 17.52
N ILE A 117 -5.69 20.55 16.59
CA ILE A 117 -6.23 21.92 16.52
C ILE A 117 -7.19 22.08 17.71
N GLY A 118 -6.70 22.73 18.78
CA GLY A 118 -7.47 22.96 20.02
C GLY A 118 -6.84 23.96 21.00
N GLY A 119 -5.84 24.73 20.58
CA GLY A 119 -5.10 25.64 21.48
C GLY A 119 -4.11 24.90 22.39
N ARG A 120 -3.34 25.68 23.17
CA ARG A 120 -2.21 25.22 24.01
C ARG A 120 -2.61 24.11 25.00
N GLU A 121 -3.81 24.20 25.58
CA GLU A 121 -4.31 23.25 26.57
C GLU A 121 -4.54 21.84 25.98
N ALA A 122 -4.87 21.72 24.68
CA ALA A 122 -5.11 20.44 24.02
C ALA A 122 -3.84 19.57 23.88
N ASN A 123 -2.66 20.16 24.07
CA ASN A 123 -1.37 19.50 23.90
C ASN A 123 -0.56 19.36 25.20
N GLU A 124 -1.04 19.87 26.35
CA GLU A 124 -0.28 19.87 27.61
C GLU A 124 -0.22 18.51 28.34
N GLY A 125 -1.06 17.53 27.95
CA GLY A 125 -1.16 16.22 28.60
C GLY A 125 -0.46 15.04 27.90
N ARG A 126 0.24 15.26 26.78
CA ARG A 126 0.84 14.18 25.97
C ARG A 126 2.36 14.13 26.17
N ARG A 127 2.80 13.51 27.28
CA ARG A 127 4.19 13.06 27.48
C ARG A 127 4.30 11.57 27.27
#